data_AF-D0USF8-F1
#
_entry.id   AF-D0USF8-F1
#
_cell.length_a   1.000
_cell.length_b   1.000
_cell.length_c   1.000
_cell.angle_alpha   90.00
_cell.angle_beta   90.00
_cell.angle_gamma   90.00
#
_symmetry.space_group_name_H-M   'P 1'
#
loop_
_entity.id
_entity.type
_entity.pdbx_description
1 polymer ?
#
loop_
_entity_poly.entity_id
_entity_poly.type
_entity_poly.pdbx_seq_one_letter_code
_entity_poly.pdbx_strand_id
1 'polypeptide(L)'
;IKACADKLKREMEEYGNPPVFPADSVEVESVKEDTVVIKDKSKGKKSKATAKSGGAKYQWQIMQSLGIKDEIIPLFADTSYWLKYFPPLAKMDLMRLGIHVDWRRSFITTDANPFFDSFVRWQFIHLKKRNKVMYGKRHTIFSPKDN
;
A
#
# COMPACT_ATOMS: atom_id res chain seq x y z
N ILE A 1 2.77 0.56 -2.37
CA ILE A 1 3.97 0.71 -1.50
C ILE A 1 4.79 1.91 -1.96
N LYS A 2 5.47 1.85 -3.13
CA LYS A 2 6.34 2.93 -3.63
C LYS A 2 5.69 4.32 -3.65
N ALA A 3 4.54 4.48 -4.28
CA ALA A 3 3.84 5.77 -4.33
C ALA A 3 3.50 6.36 -2.94
N CYS A 4 3.17 5.52 -1.95
CA CYS A 4 2.92 5.96 -0.57
C CYS A 4 4.22 6.37 0.13
N ALA A 5 5.29 5.60 -0.06
CA ALA A 5 6.62 5.92 0.47
C ALA A 5 7.15 7.24 -0.12
N ASP A 6 6.99 7.46 -1.42
CA ASP A 6 7.40 8.69 -2.09
C ASP A 6 6.54 9.90 -1.66
N LYS A 7 5.23 9.70 -1.44
CA LYS A 7 4.35 10.73 -0.86
C LYS A 7 4.81 11.12 0.54
N LEU A 8 5.15 10.14 1.38
CA LEU A 8 5.65 10.35 2.74
C LEU A 8 7.01 11.07 2.73
N LYS A 9 7.91 10.65 1.84
CA LYS A 9 9.21 11.31 1.65
C LYS A 9 9.05 12.78 1.30
N ARG A 10 8.15 13.11 0.37
CA ARG A 10 7.85 14.50 -0.01
C ARG A 10 7.24 15.29 1.14
N GLU A 11 6.29 14.71 1.89
CA GLU A 11 5.72 15.37 3.07
C GLU A 11 6.78 15.69 4.13
N MET A 12 7.75 14.81 4.33
CA MET A 12 8.87 15.07 5.24
C MET A 12 9.80 16.18 4.74
N GLU A 13 10.06 16.23 3.43
CA GLU A 13 10.89 17.27 2.80
C GLU A 13 10.21 18.64 2.85
N GLU A 14 8.88 18.70 2.68
CA GLU A 14 8.10 19.95 2.65
C GLU A 14 7.75 20.48 4.06
N TYR A 15 7.42 19.61 5.00
CA TYR A 15 6.85 19.99 6.30
C TYR A 15 7.73 19.64 7.51
N GLY A 16 8.84 18.93 7.32
CA GLY A 16 9.77 18.53 8.36
C GLY A 16 9.52 17.13 8.96
N ASN A 17 10.26 16.79 10.02
CA ASN A 17 10.16 15.51 10.72
C ASN A 17 10.30 15.73 12.25
N PRO A 18 9.19 15.76 13.02
CA PRO A 18 7.80 15.53 12.61
C PRO A 18 7.23 16.68 11.75
N PRO A 19 6.34 16.37 10.78
CA PRO A 19 5.79 17.37 9.86
C PRO A 19 4.78 18.30 10.54
N VAL A 20 4.91 19.60 10.27
CA VAL A 20 3.93 20.62 10.70
C VAL A 20 3.09 21.04 9.50
N PHE A 21 1.86 20.55 9.42
CA PHE A 21 0.94 20.86 8.32
C PHE A 21 0.20 22.19 8.54
N PRO A 22 -0.16 22.93 7.47
CA PRO A 22 -0.97 24.15 7.57
C PRO A 22 -2.35 23.89 8.22
N ALA A 23 -2.82 24.85 9.02
CA ALA A 23 -3.98 24.70 9.92
C ALA A 23 -5.34 24.46 9.23
N ASP A 24 -5.48 24.64 7.91
CA ASP A 24 -6.71 24.38 7.14
C ASP A 24 -7.00 22.86 6.94
N SER A 25 -6.46 22.00 7.81
CA SER A 25 -6.42 20.55 7.61
C SER A 25 -6.95 19.70 8.77
N VAL A 26 -7.53 20.30 9.80
CA VAL A 26 -8.12 19.56 10.93
C VAL A 26 -9.65 19.49 10.80
N GLU A 27 -10.14 18.65 9.89
CA GLU A 27 -11.42 17.97 10.11
C GLU A 27 -11.11 16.56 10.61
N VAL A 28 -10.75 16.47 11.89
CA VAL A 28 -10.77 15.21 12.62
C VAL A 28 -12.24 14.93 12.91
N GLU A 29 -12.95 14.35 11.94
CA GLU A 29 -14.21 13.68 12.26
C GLU A 29 -13.87 12.45 13.10
N SER A 30 -14.12 12.61 14.40
CA SER A 30 -14.16 11.58 15.43
C SER A 30 -14.71 10.25 14.90
N VAL A 31 -13.98 9.18 15.20
CA VAL A 31 -14.41 7.78 15.16
C VAL A 31 -15.90 7.67 15.52
N LYS A 32 -16.75 7.41 14.52
CA LYS A 32 -18.10 6.90 14.77
C LYS A 32 -18.00 5.38 14.80
N GLU A 33 -18.34 4.84 15.95
CA GLU A 33 -18.44 3.42 16.25
C GLU A 33 -19.22 2.66 15.18
N ASP A 34 -18.73 1.46 14.86
CA ASP A 34 -19.32 0.50 13.95
C ASP A 34 -20.77 0.17 14.33
N THR A 35 -21.70 0.58 13.48
CA THR A 35 -22.95 -0.17 13.25
C THR A 35 -22.96 -0.64 11.81
N VAL A 36 -22.58 -1.91 11.61
CA VAL A 36 -22.62 -2.58 10.30
C VAL A 36 -24.08 -2.82 9.92
N VAL A 37 -24.72 -1.82 9.31
CA VAL A 37 -25.92 -2.02 8.51
C VAL A 37 -25.47 -2.28 7.08
N ILE A 38 -25.57 -3.54 6.64
CA ILE A 38 -25.33 -3.95 5.25
C ILE A 38 -26.39 -3.25 4.38
N LYS A 39 -26.05 -2.11 3.78
CA LYS A 39 -26.84 -1.49 2.70
C LYS A 39 -26.35 -2.03 1.35
N ASP A 40 -27.33 -2.53 0.60
CA ASP A 40 -27.25 -3.17 -0.71
C ASP A 40 -26.32 -2.42 -1.71
N LYS A 41 -25.39 -3.15 -2.32
CA LYS A 41 -24.32 -2.65 -3.20
C LYS A 41 -24.74 -2.54 -4.67
N SER A 42 -26.04 -2.47 -4.96
CA SER A 42 -26.56 -2.61 -6.32
C SER A 42 -26.64 -1.31 -7.15
N LYS A 43 -26.37 -0.11 -6.60
CA LYS A 43 -26.39 1.14 -7.39
C LYS A 43 -25.27 2.13 -7.05
N GLY A 44 -24.42 2.42 -8.03
CA GLY A 44 -23.67 3.69 -8.13
C GLY A 44 -22.15 3.58 -8.16
N LYS A 45 -21.55 3.77 -9.34
CA LYS A 45 -20.10 3.94 -9.62
C LYS A 45 -19.40 4.99 -8.72
N LYS A 46 -20.13 5.85 -8.00
CA LYS A 46 -19.58 6.92 -7.14
C LYS A 46 -19.34 6.52 -5.68
N SER A 47 -19.89 5.40 -5.19
CA SER A 47 -19.78 5.02 -3.77
C SER A 47 -18.37 4.59 -3.33
N LYS A 48 -17.54 4.05 -4.24
CA LYS A 48 -16.18 3.57 -3.90
C LYS A 48 -15.14 4.69 -3.77
N ALA A 49 -15.35 5.84 -4.41
CA ALA A 49 -14.41 6.97 -4.33
C ALA A 49 -14.56 7.69 -2.98
N THR A 50 -15.80 7.90 -2.54
CA THR A 50 -16.11 8.55 -1.26
C THR A 50 -15.63 7.72 -0.06
N ALA A 51 -15.73 6.39 -0.13
CA ALA A 51 -15.24 5.50 0.93
C ALA A 51 -13.70 5.37 1.00
N LYS A 52 -12.97 5.79 -0.04
CA LYS A 52 -11.50 5.79 -0.07
C LYS A 52 -10.87 7.14 0.30
N SER A 53 -11.69 8.18 0.41
CA SER A 53 -11.29 9.47 0.98
C SER A 53 -11.42 9.38 2.50
N GLY A 54 -10.58 8.57 3.15
CA GLY A 54 -10.44 8.68 4.61
C GLY A 54 -10.04 10.11 4.96
N GLY A 55 -10.60 10.68 6.04
CA GLY A 55 -10.46 12.10 6.41
C GLY A 55 -9.03 12.62 6.61
N ALA A 56 -8.01 11.76 6.56
CA ALA A 56 -6.61 12.14 6.58
C ALA A 56 -6.12 12.57 5.19
N LYS A 57 -5.80 13.86 5.04
CA LYS A 57 -5.27 14.44 3.80
C LYS A 57 -3.82 13.99 3.53
N TYR A 58 -3.03 13.81 4.58
CA TYR A 58 -1.60 13.51 4.50
C TYR A 58 -1.29 12.04 4.78
N GLN A 59 -0.26 11.51 4.12
CA GLN A 59 0.19 10.12 4.33
C GLN A 59 0.70 9.93 5.77
N TRP A 60 1.39 10.93 6.32
CA TRP A 60 1.84 10.91 7.72
C TRP A 60 0.68 10.70 8.71
N GLN A 61 -0.44 11.42 8.53
CA GLN A 61 -1.62 11.28 9.39
C GLN A 61 -2.26 9.89 9.30
N ILE A 62 -2.25 9.27 8.10
CA ILE A 62 -2.73 7.88 7.91
C ILE A 62 -1.82 6.89 8.67
N MET A 63 -0.51 7.14 8.70
CA MET A 63 0.42 6.30 9.45
C MET A 63 0.16 6.41 10.97
N GLN A 64 -0.10 7.63 11.46
CA GLN A 64 -0.48 7.85 12.86
C GLN A 64 -1.80 7.16 13.22
N SER A 65 -2.81 7.20 12.34
CA SER A 65 -4.10 6.53 12.60
C SER A 65 -4.00 5.00 12.60
N LEU A 66 -2.98 4.43 11.96
CA LEU A 66 -2.62 3.01 12.07
C LEU A 66 -1.92 2.66 13.40
N GLY A 67 -1.72 3.62 14.30
CA GLY A 67 -1.05 3.43 15.59
C GLY A 67 0.47 3.32 15.49
N ILE A 68 1.06 3.79 14.38
CA ILE A 68 2.50 3.78 14.15
C ILE A 68 3.10 5.02 14.83
N LYS A 69 4.14 4.81 15.66
CA LYS A 69 4.80 5.90 16.40
C LYS A 69 5.56 6.83 15.45
N ASP A 70 5.54 8.13 15.73
CA ASP A 70 6.20 9.17 14.92
C ASP A 70 7.70 8.91 14.70
N GLU A 71 8.38 8.24 15.64
CA GLU A 71 9.80 7.88 15.55
C GLU A 71 10.10 6.91 14.39
N ILE A 72 9.16 6.02 14.06
CA ILE A 72 9.35 4.99 13.03
C ILE A 72 8.73 5.36 11.68
N ILE A 73 7.80 6.33 11.63
CA ILE A 73 7.17 6.81 10.39
C ILE A 73 8.22 7.24 9.33
N PRO A 74 9.32 7.94 9.69
CA PRO A 74 10.37 8.30 8.74
C PRO A 74 11.01 7.12 8.01
N LEU A 75 11.10 5.96 8.67
CA LEU A 75 11.68 4.75 8.06
C LEU A 75 10.82 4.23 6.90
N PHE A 76 9.52 4.56 6.87
CA PHE A 76 8.62 4.23 5.76
C PHE A 76 8.83 5.12 4.53
N ALA A 77 9.72 6.11 4.55
CA ALA A 77 10.18 6.75 3.32
C ALA A 77 10.96 5.76 2.43
N ASP A 78 11.61 4.74 3.03
CA ASP A 78 12.18 3.62 2.29
C ASP A 78 11.14 2.51 2.07
N THR A 79 10.92 2.16 0.81
CA THR A 79 10.05 1.05 0.42
C THR A 79 10.41 -0.28 1.04
N SER A 80 11.70 -0.51 1.32
CA SER A 80 12.18 -1.76 1.89
C SER A 80 11.67 -1.97 3.31
N TYR A 81 11.45 -0.88 4.07
CA TYR A 81 10.93 -0.95 5.43
C TYR A 81 9.49 -1.46 5.47
N TRP A 82 8.66 -1.09 4.48
CA TRP A 82 7.29 -1.60 4.35
C TRP A 82 7.25 -3.13 4.24
N LEU A 83 8.19 -3.70 3.49
CA LEU A 83 8.32 -5.14 3.28
C LEU A 83 8.79 -5.88 4.55
N LYS A 84 9.41 -5.18 5.50
CA LYS A 84 9.83 -5.75 6.79
C LYS A 84 8.73 -5.61 7.85
N TYR A 85 8.01 -4.49 7.84
CA TYR A 85 7.06 -4.13 8.90
C TYR A 85 5.69 -4.82 8.74
N PHE A 86 5.07 -4.72 7.56
CA PHE A 86 3.69 -5.19 7.39
C PHE A 86 3.52 -6.71 7.23
N PRO A 87 4.39 -7.46 6.54
CA PRO A 87 4.17 -8.90 6.37
C PRO A 87 4.11 -9.70 7.68
N PRO A 88 4.96 -9.45 8.69
CA PRO A 88 4.82 -10.10 10.00
C PRO A 88 3.50 -9.76 10.71
N LEU A 89 3.03 -8.51 10.62
CA LEU A 89 1.76 -8.08 11.22
C LEU A 89 0.58 -8.79 10.55
N ALA A 90 0.55 -8.83 9.21
CA ALA A 90 -0.46 -9.55 8.47
C ALA A 90 -0.51 -11.04 8.87
N LYS A 91 0.66 -11.68 9.03
CA LYS A 91 0.73 -13.06 9.52
C LYS A 91 0.12 -13.20 10.92
N MET A 92 0.47 -12.32 11.84
CA MET A 92 -0.06 -12.32 13.21
C MET A 92 -1.58 -12.16 13.23
N ASP A 93 -2.11 -11.24 12.44
CA ASP A 93 -3.55 -10.98 12.39
C ASP A 93 -4.33 -12.15 11.77
N LEU A 94 -3.79 -12.77 10.72
CA LEU A 94 -4.36 -13.97 10.14
C LEU A 94 -4.29 -15.18 11.08
N MET A 95 -3.22 -15.31 11.88
CA MET A 95 -3.14 -16.32 12.93
C MET A 95 -4.18 -16.07 14.03
N ARG A 96 -4.39 -14.80 14.44
CA ARG A 96 -5.44 -14.43 15.41
C ARG A 96 -6.84 -14.71 14.87
N LEU A 97 -7.04 -14.55 13.57
CA LEU A 97 -8.29 -14.92 12.89
C LEU A 97 -8.54 -16.44 12.90
N GLY A 98 -7.50 -17.26 13.09
CA GLY A 98 -7.64 -18.72 13.17
C GLY A 98 -7.69 -19.43 11.81
N ILE A 99 -7.10 -18.86 10.76
CA ILE A 99 -7.12 -19.50 9.44
C ILE A 99 -6.21 -20.74 9.39
N HIS A 100 -6.65 -21.78 8.68
CA HIS A 100 -5.88 -23.01 8.47
C HIS A 100 -4.93 -22.87 7.28
N VAL A 101 -3.78 -22.23 7.48
CA VAL A 101 -2.76 -21.99 6.46
C VAL A 101 -1.41 -22.61 6.84
N ASP A 102 -0.71 -23.22 5.87
CA ASP A 102 0.67 -23.68 6.02
C ASP A 102 1.66 -22.50 5.88
N TRP A 103 2.07 -21.94 7.02
CA TRP A 103 2.98 -20.80 7.09
C TRP A 103 4.39 -21.05 6.53
N ARG A 104 4.78 -22.31 6.31
CA ARG A 104 6.08 -22.64 5.70
C ARG A 104 6.13 -22.25 4.22
N ARG A 105 4.97 -22.01 3.61
CA ARG A 105 4.81 -21.61 2.20
C ARG A 105 4.61 -20.10 2.04
N SER A 106 4.78 -19.31 3.10
CA SER A 106 4.69 -17.85 3.03
C SER A 106 5.95 -17.24 2.39
N PHE A 107 5.78 -16.29 1.49
CA PHE A 107 6.90 -15.59 0.83
C PHE A 107 6.51 -14.15 0.43
N ILE A 108 7.52 -13.33 0.11
CA ILE A 108 7.36 -11.97 -0.43
C ILE A 108 7.55 -12.00 -1.95
N THR A 109 6.82 -11.14 -2.68
CA THR A 109 6.74 -11.15 -4.15
C THR A 109 7.69 -10.20 -4.85
N THR A 110 8.42 -9.37 -4.12
CA THR A 110 9.41 -8.46 -4.69
C THR A 110 10.76 -9.15 -4.90
N ASP A 111 11.68 -8.45 -5.54
CA ASP A 111 13.09 -8.82 -5.71
C ASP A 111 13.85 -9.06 -4.40
N ALA A 112 13.33 -8.58 -3.27
CA ALA A 112 13.82 -8.92 -1.94
C ALA A 112 13.81 -10.43 -1.64
N ASN A 113 13.00 -11.23 -2.36
CA ASN A 113 13.01 -12.68 -2.30
C ASN A 113 13.68 -13.28 -3.56
N PRO A 114 14.95 -13.73 -3.46
CA PRO A 114 15.68 -14.24 -4.62
C PRO A 114 15.08 -15.51 -5.23
N PHE A 115 14.41 -16.34 -4.42
CA PHE A 115 13.78 -17.57 -4.92
C PHE A 115 12.57 -17.26 -5.80
N PHE A 116 11.72 -16.33 -5.37
CA PHE A 116 10.55 -15.94 -6.13
C PHE A 116 10.93 -15.11 -7.36
N ASP A 117 11.91 -14.21 -7.25
CA ASP A 117 12.46 -13.47 -8.39
C ASP A 117 13.02 -14.43 -9.46
N SER A 118 13.78 -15.45 -9.08
CA SER A 118 14.28 -16.46 -10.00
C SER A 118 13.15 -17.24 -10.69
N PHE A 119 12.10 -17.59 -9.94
CA PHE A 119 10.90 -18.23 -10.50
C PHE A 119 10.19 -17.35 -11.54
N VAL A 120 10.00 -16.06 -11.24
CA VAL A 120 9.38 -15.12 -12.18
C VAL A 120 10.26 -14.91 -13.42
N ARG A 121 11.58 -14.78 -13.26
CA ARG A 121 12.52 -14.70 -14.39
C ARG A 121 12.42 -15.92 -15.29
N TRP A 122 12.44 -17.12 -14.69
CA TRP A 122 12.21 -18.36 -15.41
C TRP A 122 10.89 -18.31 -16.20
N GLN A 123 9.79 -17.88 -15.58
CA GLN A 123 8.49 -17.76 -16.24
C GLN A 123 8.54 -16.82 -17.45
N PHE A 124 9.08 -15.61 -17.29
CA PHE A 124 9.15 -14.62 -18.37
C PHE A 124 10.09 -15.05 -19.52
N ILE A 125 11.19 -15.73 -19.21
CA ILE A 125 12.08 -16.32 -20.24
C ILE A 125 11.30 -17.35 -21.08
N HIS A 126 10.50 -18.21 -20.44
CA HIS A 126 9.70 -19.20 -21.15
C HIS A 126 8.58 -18.56 -21.99
N LEU A 127 7.92 -17.54 -21.46
CA LEU A 127 6.90 -16.79 -22.22
C LEU A 127 7.49 -16.08 -23.43
N LYS A 128 8.69 -15.50 -23.30
CA LYS A 128 9.43 -14.90 -24.42
C LYS A 128 9.79 -15.95 -25.48
N LYS A 129 10.33 -17.10 -25.09
CA LYS A 129 10.65 -18.23 -26.00
C LYS A 129 9.43 -18.74 -26.77
N ARG A 130 8.23 -18.65 -26.19
CA ARG A 130 6.96 -19.04 -26.82
C ARG A 130 6.25 -17.90 -27.57
N ASN A 131 6.95 -16.78 -27.82
CA ASN A 131 6.41 -15.59 -28.49
C ASN A 131 5.13 -15.03 -27.83
N LYS A 132 4.99 -15.17 -26.51
CA LYS A 132 3.88 -14.59 -25.73
C LYS A 132 4.19 -13.20 -25.18
N VAL A 133 5.47 -12.85 -25.12
CA VAL A 133 5.95 -11.51 -24.76
C VAL A 133 6.56 -10.88 -26.01
N MET A 134 5.98 -9.77 -26.47
CA MET A 134 6.45 -9.02 -27.63
C MET A 134 6.73 -7.57 -27.23
N TYR A 135 7.63 -6.92 -27.96
CA TYR A 135 7.93 -5.50 -27.80
C TYR A 135 7.37 -4.73 -29.00
N GLY A 136 6.71 -3.60 -28.75
CA GLY A 136 6.16 -2.76 -29.81
C GLY A 136 5.35 -1.60 -29.25
N LYS A 137 5.09 -0.58 -30.08
CA LYS A 137 4.31 0.60 -29.70
C LYS A 137 2.82 0.21 -29.60
N ARG A 138 2.21 0.44 -28.45
CA ARG A 138 0.80 0.17 -28.17
C ARG A 138 0.20 1.35 -27.43
N HIS A 139 -1.05 1.67 -27.73
CA HIS A 139 -1.80 2.63 -26.92
C HIS A 139 -2.11 1.98 -25.57
N THR A 140 -1.70 2.64 -24.49
CA THR A 140 -1.91 2.22 -23.11
C THR A 140 -2.31 3.44 -22.29
N ILE A 141 -3.07 3.23 -21.22
CA ILE A 141 -3.35 4.30 -20.27
C ILE A 141 -2.03 4.66 -19.58
N PHE A 142 -1.65 5.92 -19.66
CA PHE A 142 -0.38 6.42 -19.15
C PHE A 142 -0.62 7.60 -18.21
N SER A 143 0.09 7.61 -17.09
CA SER A 143 0.08 8.67 -16.11
C SER A 143 1.42 9.40 -16.18
N PRO A 144 1.48 10.67 -16.63
CA PRO A 144 2.72 11.44 -16.66
C PRO A 144 3.38 11.62 -15.29
N LYS A 145 2.61 11.43 -14.21
CA LYS A 145 3.08 11.56 -12.83
C LYS A 145 3.80 10.30 -12.33
N ASP A 146 3.47 9.14 -12.89
CA ASP A 146 4.04 7.84 -12.49
C ASP A 146 5.20 7.39 -13.39
N ASN A 147 5.56 8.21 -14.38
CA ASN A 147 6.66 7.97 -15.32
C ASN A 147 8.00 8.40 -14.73
#